data_AF-A0A6N9TDW2-F1
#
_entry.id   AF-A0A6N9TDW2-F1
#
_cell.length_a   1.000
_cell.length_b   1.000
_cell.length_c   1.000
_cell.angle_alpha   90.00
_cell.angle_beta   90.00
_cell.angle_gamma   90.00
#
_symmetry.space_group_name_H-M   'P 1'
#
loop_
_entity.id
_entity.type
_entity.pdbx_description
1 polymer ?
#
loop_
_entity_poly.entity_id
_entity_poly.type
_entity_poly.pdbx_seq_one_letter_code
_entity_poly.pdbx_strand_id
1 'polypeptide(L)'
;MESDLELKYDYLPNRSNPAAVFDTMAKYVKSYDDLGNLLAESIGLKDDFTFQLISVNHGSIKSRLGAAKGRLKSLVAESIFDSAVHLHSDLTAVEETSSEEEVMAIAQGLEERLTRALDSTGEAINPPIVDPKRLAEVLQSLSAANDSTMNGETLRISSSTSRSDMNMMWRFTGDPKEMFSAKVSHFKGQLQIRVKISVNQGSQAWAVTALKNNLTFYAKVQNEEWLKRYQEVDIAPISAKDVVTAEIEYDVYDLPTGTEIKNAKITNVLSIERYKGTQSGLFDN
;
A
#
# COMPACT_ATOMS: atom_id res chain seq x y z
N MET A 1 -25.71 6.20 -16.40
CA MET A 1 -24.67 5.76 -17.36
C MET A 1 -23.78 4.79 -16.60
N GLU A 2 -23.29 3.73 -17.24
CA GLU A 2 -22.17 2.99 -16.66
C GLU A 2 -20.99 3.97 -16.62
N SER A 3 -20.37 4.12 -15.44
CA SER A 3 -19.17 4.95 -15.29
C SER A 3 -18.04 4.21 -15.99
N ASP A 4 -17.32 4.95 -16.83
CA ASP A 4 -16.35 4.40 -17.77
C ASP A 4 -15.15 5.35 -17.85
N LEU A 5 -13.95 4.80 -17.98
CA LEU A 5 -12.74 5.53 -18.31
C LEU A 5 -12.41 5.33 -19.78
N GLU A 6 -12.38 6.39 -20.58
CA GLU A 6 -12.00 6.38 -21.99
C GLU A 6 -10.54 6.78 -22.17
N LEU A 7 -9.80 5.96 -22.91
CA LEU A 7 -8.46 6.24 -23.41
C LEU A 7 -8.55 6.51 -24.91
N LYS A 8 -8.09 7.67 -25.34
CA LYS A 8 -7.97 8.03 -26.77
C LYS A 8 -6.51 8.30 -27.09
N TYR A 9 -5.93 7.42 -27.90
CA TYR A 9 -4.58 7.59 -28.42
C TYR A 9 -4.64 8.10 -29.86
N ASP A 10 -4.20 9.33 -30.07
CA ASP A 10 -4.09 9.97 -31.38
C ASP A 10 -2.68 9.71 -31.94
N TYR A 11 -2.58 8.78 -32.89
CA TYR A 11 -1.33 8.33 -33.49
C TYR A 11 -1.07 9.00 -34.83
N LEU A 12 0.20 9.03 -35.27
CA LEU A 12 0.55 9.64 -36.56
C LEU A 12 -0.10 8.88 -37.73
N PRO A 13 -0.84 9.54 -38.64
CA PRO A 13 -1.53 8.87 -39.76
C PRO A 13 -0.63 8.02 -40.65
N ASN A 14 0.65 8.39 -40.76
CA ASN A 14 1.65 7.72 -41.61
C ASN A 14 2.65 6.89 -40.80
N ARG A 15 2.26 6.38 -39.63
CA ARG A 15 3.14 5.54 -38.81
C ARG A 15 3.53 4.28 -39.60
N SER A 16 4.82 4.17 -39.92
CA SER A 16 5.37 3.12 -40.79
C SER A 16 5.28 1.72 -40.20
N ASN A 17 5.12 1.60 -38.88
CA ASN A 17 4.89 0.35 -38.18
C ASN A 17 3.53 0.38 -37.45
N PRO A 18 2.43 -0.07 -38.10
CA PRO A 18 1.12 -0.14 -37.48
C PRO A 18 1.06 -1.04 -36.24
N ALA A 19 1.87 -2.11 -36.18
CA ALA A 19 1.91 -2.99 -35.01
C ALA A 19 2.36 -2.24 -33.75
N ALA A 20 3.30 -1.30 -33.89
CA ALA A 20 3.74 -0.45 -32.78
C ALA A 20 2.61 0.45 -32.25
N VAL A 21 1.67 0.89 -33.10
CA VAL A 21 0.52 1.69 -32.64
C VAL A 21 -0.35 0.88 -31.68
N PHE A 22 -0.65 -0.37 -32.05
CA PHE A 22 -1.44 -1.27 -31.22
C PHE A 22 -0.70 -1.66 -29.95
N ASP A 23 0.62 -1.91 -30.03
CA ASP A 23 1.46 -2.19 -28.86
C ASP A 23 1.48 -1.00 -27.88
N THR A 24 1.66 0.23 -28.37
CA THR A 24 1.57 1.44 -27.55
C THR A 24 0.22 1.55 -26.85
N MET A 25 -0.89 1.38 -27.59
CA MET A 25 -2.22 1.43 -26.99
C MET A 25 -2.43 0.31 -25.95
N ALA A 26 -1.91 -0.89 -26.22
CA ALA A 26 -2.00 -2.02 -25.30
C ALA A 26 -1.23 -1.73 -24.00
N LYS A 27 -0.06 -1.09 -24.07
CA LYS A 27 0.70 -0.64 -22.89
C LYS A 27 -0.11 0.35 -22.05
N TYR A 28 -0.74 1.36 -22.67
CA TYR A 28 -1.60 2.28 -21.93
C TYR A 28 -2.79 1.57 -21.29
N VAL A 29 -3.50 0.73 -22.05
CA VAL A 29 -4.63 -0.06 -21.53
C VAL A 29 -4.20 -0.86 -20.31
N LYS A 30 -3.09 -1.58 -20.39
CA LYS A 30 -2.56 -2.38 -19.27
C LYS A 30 -2.22 -1.50 -18.07
N SER A 31 -1.52 -0.38 -18.27
CA SER A 31 -1.14 0.52 -17.19
C SER A 31 -2.35 1.08 -16.43
N TYR A 32 -3.44 1.41 -17.14
CA TYR A 32 -4.68 1.88 -16.50
C TYR A 32 -5.51 0.75 -15.87
N ASP A 33 -5.36 -0.49 -16.34
CA ASP A 33 -5.90 -1.67 -15.66
C ASP A 33 -5.22 -1.89 -14.33
N ASP A 34 -3.89 -1.89 -14.34
CA ASP A 34 -3.08 -2.04 -13.13
C ASP A 34 -3.38 -0.90 -12.14
N LEU A 35 -3.55 0.34 -12.62
CA LEU A 35 -3.96 1.48 -11.79
C LEU A 35 -5.37 1.31 -11.22
N GLY A 36 -6.35 0.96 -12.06
CA GLY A 36 -7.74 0.77 -11.62
C GLY A 36 -7.84 -0.29 -10.54
N ASN A 37 -7.17 -1.42 -10.75
CA ASN A 37 -7.09 -2.51 -9.76
C ASN A 37 -6.39 -2.06 -8.47
N LEU A 38 -5.26 -1.34 -8.57
CA LEU A 38 -4.57 -0.78 -7.39
C LEU A 38 -5.49 0.13 -6.56
N LEU A 39 -6.29 1.00 -7.22
CA LEU A 39 -7.22 1.90 -6.55
C LEU A 39 -8.46 1.19 -5.99
N ALA A 40 -8.92 0.09 -6.58
CA ALA A 40 -9.95 -0.74 -5.97
C ALA A 40 -9.41 -1.49 -4.74
N GLU A 41 -8.22 -2.06 -4.84
CA GLU A 41 -7.59 -2.79 -3.75
C GLU A 41 -7.30 -1.90 -2.53
N SER A 42 -6.97 -0.62 -2.77
CA SER A 42 -6.72 0.35 -1.70
C SER A 42 -7.93 0.56 -0.78
N ILE A 43 -9.13 0.31 -1.29
CA ILE A 43 -10.39 0.40 -0.54
C ILE A 43 -10.99 -0.97 -0.19
N GLY A 44 -10.21 -2.05 -0.39
CA GLY A 44 -10.57 -3.41 0.01
C GLY A 44 -11.38 -4.20 -1.01
N LEU A 45 -11.42 -3.77 -2.28
CA LEU A 45 -12.13 -4.43 -3.38
C LEU A 45 -11.15 -5.29 -4.21
N LYS A 46 -11.63 -6.36 -4.87
CA LYS A 46 -10.78 -7.31 -5.61
C LYS A 46 -11.47 -7.76 -6.90
N ASP A 47 -10.71 -7.71 -8.01
CA ASP A 47 -11.10 -8.19 -9.34
C ASP A 47 -12.38 -7.53 -9.92
N ASP A 48 -12.38 -6.20 -10.00
CA ASP A 48 -13.60 -5.42 -10.25
C ASP A 48 -13.65 -4.66 -11.58
N PHE A 49 -12.62 -4.76 -12.43
CA PHE A 49 -12.56 -3.99 -13.68
C PHE A 49 -12.44 -4.86 -14.93
N THR A 50 -12.99 -4.35 -16.04
CA THR A 50 -12.93 -4.99 -17.37
C THR A 50 -12.67 -3.96 -18.46
N PHE A 51 -11.69 -4.23 -19.34
CA PHE A 51 -11.44 -3.42 -20.53
C PHE A 51 -12.20 -3.90 -21.75
N GLN A 52 -12.69 -2.95 -22.54
CA GLN A 52 -13.30 -3.17 -23.83
C GLN A 52 -12.75 -2.20 -24.87
N LEU A 53 -12.27 -2.74 -25.99
CA LEU A 53 -11.94 -1.93 -27.17
C LEU A 53 -13.25 -1.42 -27.80
N ILE A 54 -13.36 -0.10 -27.98
CA ILE A 54 -14.59 0.53 -28.48
C ILE A 54 -14.51 0.80 -29.97
N SER A 55 -13.44 1.45 -30.43
CA SER A 55 -13.28 1.77 -31.85
C SER A 55 -11.83 1.97 -32.24
N VAL A 56 -11.54 1.68 -33.51
CA VAL A 56 -10.27 1.96 -34.17
C VAL A 56 -10.60 2.81 -35.39
N ASN A 57 -10.09 4.04 -35.43
CA ASN A 57 -10.31 5.00 -36.50
C ASN A 57 -8.99 5.38 -37.14
N HIS A 58 -9.03 5.94 -38.36
CA HIS A 58 -7.83 6.48 -38.98
C HIS A 58 -7.24 7.61 -38.13
N GLY A 59 -6.02 7.40 -37.62
CA GLY A 59 -5.29 8.33 -36.77
C GLY A 59 -5.68 8.29 -35.28
N SER A 60 -6.58 7.39 -34.84
CA SER A 60 -6.85 7.23 -33.40
C SER A 60 -7.37 5.86 -32.99
N ILE A 61 -6.97 5.41 -31.80
CA ILE A 61 -7.55 4.22 -31.14
C ILE A 61 -8.28 4.68 -29.87
N LYS A 62 -9.50 4.17 -29.66
CA LYS A 62 -10.28 4.40 -28.45
C LYS A 62 -10.57 3.11 -27.70
N SER A 63 -10.19 3.07 -26.43
CA SER A 63 -10.51 1.99 -25.50
C SER A 63 -11.30 2.52 -24.32
N ARG A 64 -12.06 1.64 -23.68
CA ARG A 64 -12.86 1.95 -22.50
C ARG A 64 -12.59 0.92 -21.42
N LEU A 65 -12.39 1.40 -20.21
CA LEU A 65 -12.42 0.60 -18.99
C LEU A 65 -13.74 0.84 -18.27
N GLY A 66 -14.46 -0.23 -17.98
CA GLY A 66 -15.67 -0.19 -17.17
C GLY A 66 -15.52 -1.12 -15.98
N ALA A 67 -16.24 -0.83 -14.91
CA ALA A 67 -16.35 -1.78 -13.81
C ALA A 67 -17.11 -3.04 -14.26
N ALA A 68 -16.67 -4.19 -13.78
CA ALA A 68 -17.33 -5.46 -14.05
C ALA A 68 -18.79 -5.39 -13.57
N LYS A 69 -19.73 -5.72 -14.47
CA LYS A 69 -21.18 -5.59 -14.21
C LYS A 69 -21.57 -6.28 -12.90
N GLY A 70 -22.23 -5.51 -12.03
CA GLY A 70 -22.76 -6.00 -10.75
C GLY A 70 -21.72 -6.25 -9.66
N ARG A 71 -20.43 -5.98 -9.92
CA ARG A 71 -19.37 -6.12 -8.91
C ARG A 71 -19.07 -4.81 -8.17
N LEU A 72 -19.11 -3.69 -8.88
CA LEU A 72 -18.86 -2.38 -8.31
C LEU A 72 -20.11 -1.48 -8.43
N LYS A 73 -20.41 -0.73 -7.38
CA LYS A 73 -21.42 0.33 -7.47
C LYS A 73 -20.88 1.47 -8.33
N SER A 74 -21.76 2.06 -9.15
CA SER A 74 -21.37 3.05 -10.16
C SER A 74 -20.62 4.26 -9.60
N LEU A 75 -20.98 4.72 -8.40
CA LEU A 75 -20.34 5.87 -7.73
C LEU A 75 -18.91 5.57 -7.27
N VAL A 76 -18.65 4.35 -6.81
CA VAL A 76 -17.29 3.92 -6.42
C VAL A 76 -16.41 3.78 -7.66
N ALA A 77 -16.95 3.16 -8.71
CA ALA A 77 -16.28 3.07 -10.01
C ALA A 77 -15.94 4.46 -10.58
N GLU A 78 -16.90 5.40 -10.52
CA GLU A 78 -16.70 6.78 -10.95
C GLU A 78 -15.60 7.49 -10.15
N SER A 79 -15.57 7.29 -8.82
CA SER A 79 -14.53 7.84 -7.94
C SER A 79 -13.13 7.33 -8.31
N ILE A 80 -13.01 6.05 -8.67
CA ILE A 80 -11.75 5.44 -9.12
C ILE A 80 -11.32 6.02 -10.47
N PHE A 81 -12.24 6.12 -11.43
CA PHE A 81 -11.93 6.66 -12.75
C PHE A 81 -11.55 8.14 -12.69
N ASP A 82 -12.24 8.94 -11.88
CA ASP A 82 -11.89 10.35 -11.67
C ASP A 82 -10.51 10.49 -11.02
N SER A 83 -10.20 9.64 -10.04
CA SER A 83 -8.87 9.62 -9.42
C SER A 83 -7.76 9.27 -10.42
N ALA A 84 -8.02 8.34 -11.36
CA ALA A 84 -7.09 8.00 -12.43
C ALA A 84 -6.89 9.15 -13.44
N VAL A 85 -7.96 9.87 -13.80
CA VAL A 85 -7.85 11.09 -14.64
C VAL A 85 -7.06 12.19 -13.92
N HIS A 86 -7.23 12.33 -12.60
CA HIS A 86 -6.52 13.33 -11.81
C HIS A 86 -5.03 13.02 -11.63
N LEU A 87 -4.65 11.74 -11.42
CA LEU A 87 -3.24 11.33 -11.45
C LEU A 87 -2.57 11.87 -12.71
N HIS A 88 -3.25 11.70 -13.84
CA HIS A 88 -2.77 12.16 -15.13
C HIS A 88 -2.54 13.67 -15.18
N SER A 89 -3.48 14.44 -14.62
CA SER A 89 -3.35 15.88 -14.51
C SER A 89 -2.16 16.29 -13.63
N ASP A 90 -1.90 15.56 -12.55
CA ASP A 90 -0.75 15.82 -11.68
C ASP A 90 0.56 15.56 -12.43
N LEU A 91 0.63 14.45 -13.18
CA LEU A 91 1.80 14.09 -13.99
C LEU A 91 2.04 15.07 -15.15
N THR A 92 1.02 15.79 -15.62
CA THR A 92 1.20 16.81 -16.66
C THR A 92 2.02 18.01 -16.19
N ALA A 93 2.06 18.28 -14.87
CA ALA A 93 2.81 19.39 -14.29
C ALA A 93 4.27 19.06 -13.96
N VAL A 94 4.69 17.81 -14.13
CA VAL A 94 6.04 17.32 -13.82
C VAL A 94 6.66 16.63 -15.02
N GLU A 95 7.97 16.75 -15.17
CA GLU A 95 8.72 16.08 -16.25
C GLU A 95 9.23 14.69 -15.82
N GLU A 96 9.48 14.50 -14.53
CA GLU A 96 10.12 13.31 -14.01
C GLU A 96 9.57 12.93 -12.64
N THR A 97 9.60 11.63 -12.33
CA THR A 97 9.38 11.08 -10.99
C THR A 97 10.43 9.99 -10.76
N SER A 98 11.19 10.10 -9.68
CA SER A 98 12.42 9.34 -9.48
C SER A 98 12.63 8.85 -8.05
N SER A 99 12.02 9.49 -7.04
CA SER A 99 12.25 9.19 -5.63
C SER A 99 11.05 8.54 -4.93
N GLU A 100 11.31 7.84 -3.83
CA GLU A 100 10.28 7.18 -3.03
C GLU A 100 9.31 8.19 -2.44
N GLU A 101 9.82 9.33 -1.98
CA GLU A 101 9.03 10.43 -1.43
C GLU A 101 8.06 11.00 -2.45
N GLU A 102 8.48 11.13 -3.72
CA GLU A 102 7.61 11.58 -4.80
C GLU A 102 6.49 10.57 -5.06
N VAL A 103 6.80 9.27 -5.07
CA VAL A 103 5.78 8.21 -5.21
C VAL A 103 4.81 8.22 -4.03
N MET A 104 5.31 8.37 -2.80
CA MET A 104 4.47 8.47 -1.60
C MET A 104 3.56 9.70 -1.63
N ALA A 105 4.05 10.84 -2.12
CA ALA A 105 3.23 12.05 -2.27
C ALA A 105 2.11 11.85 -3.31
N ILE A 106 2.40 11.15 -4.42
CA ILE A 106 1.38 10.79 -5.41
C ILE A 106 0.34 9.82 -4.81
N ALA A 107 0.79 8.82 -4.05
CA ALA A 107 -0.09 7.88 -3.35
C ALA A 107 -1.03 8.61 -2.40
N GLN A 108 -0.50 9.50 -1.55
CA GLN A 108 -1.30 10.31 -0.63
C GLN A 108 -2.32 11.18 -1.38
N GLY A 109 -1.92 11.82 -2.48
CA GLY A 109 -2.84 12.60 -3.31
C GLY A 109 -3.98 11.78 -3.90
N LEU A 110 -3.74 10.52 -4.26
CA LEU A 110 -4.77 9.57 -4.69
C LEU A 110 -5.70 9.17 -3.55
N GLU A 111 -5.16 8.86 -2.37
CA GLU A 111 -5.94 8.50 -1.18
C GLU A 111 -6.86 9.65 -0.75
N GLU A 112 -6.36 10.89 -0.73
CA GLU A 112 -7.15 12.08 -0.37
C GLU A 112 -8.28 12.36 -1.36
N ARG A 113 -8.06 12.10 -2.65
CA ARG A 113 -9.10 12.22 -3.69
C ARG A 113 -10.15 11.13 -3.55
N LEU A 114 -9.73 9.87 -3.42
CA LEU A 114 -10.63 8.75 -3.20
C LEU A 114 -11.45 8.95 -1.93
N THR A 115 -10.83 9.36 -0.82
CA THR A 115 -11.54 9.63 0.44
C THR A 115 -12.64 10.67 0.25
N ARG A 116 -12.33 11.84 -0.34
CA ARG A 116 -13.33 12.89 -0.60
C ARG A 116 -14.45 12.42 -1.52
N ALA A 117 -14.13 11.65 -2.54
CA ALA A 117 -15.11 11.12 -3.49
C ALA A 117 -16.02 10.09 -2.81
N LEU A 118 -15.46 9.19 -2.00
CA LEU A 118 -16.20 8.14 -1.31
C LEU A 118 -17.04 8.66 -0.13
N ASP A 119 -16.60 9.69 0.59
CA ASP A 119 -17.40 10.36 1.62
C ASP A 119 -18.74 10.86 1.06
N SER A 120 -18.75 11.28 -0.21
CA SER A 120 -19.97 11.74 -0.89
C SER A 120 -20.96 10.61 -1.22
N THR A 121 -20.52 9.34 -1.18
CA THR A 121 -21.35 8.17 -1.48
C THR A 121 -22.17 7.70 -0.27
N GLY A 122 -21.79 8.12 0.95
CA GLY A 122 -22.43 7.69 2.20
C GLY A 122 -22.19 6.21 2.54
N GLU A 123 -21.24 5.56 1.87
CA GLU A 123 -20.92 4.15 2.09
C GLU A 123 -19.82 3.98 3.13
N ALA A 124 -19.95 2.94 3.97
CA ALA A 124 -18.92 2.54 4.92
C ALA A 124 -17.82 1.77 4.17
N ILE A 125 -16.92 2.51 3.52
CA ILE A 125 -15.76 1.96 2.83
C ILE A 125 -14.51 2.20 3.70
N ASN A 126 -13.55 1.29 3.64
CA ASN A 126 -12.28 1.49 4.34
C ASN A 126 -11.59 2.76 3.83
N PRO A 127 -10.87 3.50 4.69
CA PRO A 127 -9.98 4.55 4.23
C PRO A 127 -9.05 3.99 3.13
N PRO A 128 -8.95 4.65 1.97
CA PRO A 128 -8.05 4.22 0.90
C PRO A 128 -6.60 4.18 1.40
N ILE A 129 -5.92 3.06 1.15
CA ILE A 129 -4.48 2.91 1.40
C ILE A 129 -3.84 2.37 0.12
N VAL A 130 -3.16 3.24 -0.64
CA VAL A 130 -2.50 2.91 -1.90
C VAL A 130 -1.13 2.32 -1.60
N ASP A 131 -0.85 1.11 -2.10
CA ASP A 131 0.48 0.50 -2.01
C ASP A 131 1.50 1.30 -2.85
N PRO A 132 2.48 2.00 -2.23
CA PRO A 132 3.40 2.86 -2.97
C PRO A 132 4.32 2.08 -3.91
N LYS A 133 4.67 0.84 -3.57
CA LYS A 133 5.52 0.02 -4.43
C LYS A 133 4.78 -0.37 -5.69
N ARG A 134 3.53 -0.81 -5.57
CA ARG A 134 2.69 -1.11 -6.74
C ARG A 134 2.38 0.14 -7.55
N LEU A 135 2.21 1.29 -6.90
CA LEU A 135 2.07 2.56 -7.61
C LEU A 135 3.33 2.86 -8.45
N ALA A 136 4.53 2.68 -7.91
CA ALA A 136 5.77 2.86 -8.66
C ALA A 136 5.87 1.90 -9.86
N GLU A 137 5.42 0.65 -9.73
CA GLU A 137 5.34 -0.30 -10.85
C GLU A 137 4.36 0.17 -11.94
N VAL A 138 3.20 0.71 -11.55
CA VAL A 138 2.23 1.34 -12.46
C VAL A 138 2.86 2.54 -13.18
N LEU A 139 3.48 3.46 -12.44
CA LEU A 139 4.15 4.64 -12.99
C LEU A 139 5.27 4.26 -13.97
N GLN A 140 6.06 3.22 -13.65
CA GLN A 140 7.06 2.67 -14.56
C GLN A 140 6.42 2.13 -15.85
N SER A 141 5.29 1.43 -15.75
CA SER A 141 4.54 0.94 -16.93
C SER A 141 3.96 2.08 -17.77
N LEU A 142 3.43 3.15 -17.16
CA LEU A 142 3.02 4.36 -17.89
C LEU A 142 4.20 5.02 -18.60
N SER A 143 5.37 5.14 -17.95
CA SER A 143 6.57 5.71 -18.57
C SER A 143 7.02 4.89 -19.78
N ALA A 144 6.99 3.56 -19.68
CA ALA A 144 7.30 2.67 -20.79
C ALA A 144 6.29 2.78 -21.95
N ALA A 145 5.03 3.12 -21.66
CA ALA A 145 4.03 3.43 -22.69
C ALA A 145 4.36 4.75 -23.40
N ASN A 146 4.73 5.80 -22.66
CA ASN A 146 5.22 7.07 -23.21
C ASN A 146 6.42 6.87 -24.15
N ASP A 147 7.40 6.03 -23.76
CA ASP A 147 8.58 5.73 -24.57
C ASP A 147 8.28 5.03 -25.90
N SER A 148 7.10 4.40 -26.01
CA SER A 148 6.68 3.76 -27.26
C SER A 148 6.01 4.71 -28.25
N THR A 149 5.83 5.98 -27.87
CA THR A 149 5.17 7.00 -28.70
C THR A 149 6.17 7.77 -29.56
N MET A 150 5.68 8.37 -30.63
CA MET A 150 6.44 9.27 -31.50
C MET A 150 6.08 10.73 -31.22
N ASN A 151 7.02 11.64 -31.51
CA ASN A 151 6.76 13.07 -31.41
C ASN A 151 5.53 13.47 -32.24
N GLY A 152 4.62 14.22 -31.61
CA GLY A 152 3.36 14.66 -32.21
C GLY A 152 2.18 13.72 -31.99
N GLU A 153 2.39 12.55 -31.40
CA GLU A 153 1.30 11.69 -30.90
C GLU A 153 0.83 12.17 -29.53
N THR A 154 -0.44 11.92 -29.21
CA THR A 154 -1.01 12.34 -27.91
C THR A 154 -1.90 11.25 -27.33
N LEU A 155 -1.90 11.15 -26.00
CA LEU A 155 -2.87 10.36 -25.25
C LEU A 155 -3.78 11.30 -24.47
N ARG A 156 -5.07 11.02 -24.55
CA ARG A 156 -6.10 11.64 -23.74
C ARG A 156 -6.81 10.61 -22.90
N ILE A 157 -7.07 10.96 -21.66
CA ILE A 157 -7.89 10.19 -20.73
C ILE A 157 -9.12 11.01 -20.33
N SER A 158 -10.26 10.36 -20.21
CA SER A 158 -11.49 11.00 -19.75
C SER A 158 -12.40 10.05 -18.99
N SER A 159 -13.07 10.56 -17.96
CA SER A 159 -14.19 9.94 -17.26
C SER A 159 -15.49 10.67 -17.61
N SER A 160 -16.57 10.39 -16.87
CA SER A 160 -17.84 11.12 -16.96
C SER A 160 -17.71 12.60 -16.56
N THR A 161 -16.80 12.93 -15.65
CA THR A 161 -16.70 14.28 -15.06
C THR A 161 -15.42 15.01 -15.47
N SER A 162 -14.38 14.27 -15.85
CA SER A 162 -13.02 14.80 -15.96
C SER A 162 -12.34 14.39 -17.26
N ARG A 163 -11.41 15.21 -17.72
CA ARG A 163 -10.60 14.94 -18.92
C ARG A 163 -9.23 15.57 -18.80
N SER A 164 -8.20 14.85 -19.22
CA SER A 164 -6.82 15.32 -19.20
C SER A 164 -6.03 14.79 -20.41
N ASP A 165 -5.10 15.61 -20.90
CA ASP A 165 -4.15 15.26 -21.96
C ASP A 165 -2.79 14.92 -21.32
N MET A 166 -2.14 13.86 -21.78
CA MET A 166 -0.91 13.35 -21.16
C MET A 166 0.29 14.23 -21.51
N ASN A 167 1.12 14.51 -20.52
CA ASN A 167 2.51 14.86 -20.78
C ASN A 167 3.26 13.62 -21.32
N MET A 168 3.34 13.51 -22.64
CA MET A 168 4.05 12.43 -23.34
C MET A 168 5.57 12.42 -23.05
N MET A 169 6.10 13.53 -22.51
CA MET A 169 7.50 13.69 -22.12
C MET A 169 7.77 13.25 -20.68
N TRP A 170 6.73 13.05 -19.87
CA TRP A 170 6.91 12.62 -18.49
C TRP A 170 7.60 11.26 -18.43
N ARG A 171 8.52 11.08 -17.49
CA ARG A 171 9.27 9.83 -17.26
C ARG A 171 9.27 9.42 -15.80
N PHE A 172 9.21 8.11 -15.59
CA PHE A 172 9.54 7.50 -14.31
C PHE A 172 10.94 6.90 -14.40
N THR A 173 11.89 7.41 -13.62
CA THR A 173 13.31 7.03 -13.67
C THR A 173 13.78 6.29 -12.41
N GLY A 174 12.91 6.15 -11.42
CA GLY A 174 13.16 5.31 -10.24
C GLY A 174 13.13 3.81 -10.56
N ASP A 175 13.71 3.00 -9.66
CA ASP A 175 13.55 1.53 -9.67
C ASP A 175 12.65 1.11 -8.50
N PRO A 176 11.41 0.65 -8.75
CA PRO A 176 10.49 0.23 -7.69
C PRO A 176 11.06 -0.87 -6.79
N LYS A 177 11.99 -1.69 -7.28
CA LYS A 177 12.64 -2.74 -6.47
C LYS A 177 13.66 -2.15 -5.51
N GLU A 178 14.44 -1.18 -5.96
CA GLU A 178 15.48 -0.54 -5.13
C GLU A 178 14.86 0.47 -4.17
N MET A 179 13.94 1.31 -4.66
CA MET A 179 13.26 2.35 -3.87
C MET A 179 12.55 1.76 -2.66
N PHE A 180 11.85 0.64 -2.83
CA PHE A 180 11.10 -0.02 -1.75
C PHE A 180 11.82 -1.27 -1.21
N SER A 181 13.14 -1.37 -1.37
CA SER A 181 13.94 -2.43 -0.75
C SER A 181 14.26 -2.08 0.71
N ALA A 182 13.53 -2.69 1.65
CA ALA A 182 13.83 -2.53 3.06
C ALA A 182 15.27 -2.97 3.37
N LYS A 183 16.05 -2.13 4.06
CA LYS A 183 17.31 -2.57 4.64
C LYS A 183 16.98 -3.48 5.82
N VAL A 184 17.08 -4.79 5.60
CA VAL A 184 16.82 -5.79 6.64
C VAL A 184 18.09 -5.98 7.47
N SER A 185 18.02 -5.70 8.76
CA SER A 185 19.06 -6.11 9.71
C SER A 185 18.50 -7.10 10.73
N HIS A 186 19.27 -8.13 11.05
CA HIS A 186 18.86 -9.17 11.98
C HIS A 186 19.42 -8.86 13.37
N PHE A 187 18.55 -8.86 14.39
CA PHE A 187 18.93 -8.73 15.78
C PHE A 187 18.73 -10.06 16.52
N LYS A 188 19.75 -10.44 17.29
CA LYS A 188 19.68 -11.55 18.24
C LYS A 188 20.44 -11.19 19.51
N GLY A 189 19.76 -11.21 20.65
CA GLY A 189 20.39 -10.90 21.92
C GLY A 189 19.43 -10.70 23.07
N GLN A 190 19.98 -10.27 24.20
CA GLN A 190 19.22 -10.02 25.42
C GLN A 190 18.59 -8.62 25.40
N LEU A 191 17.30 -8.54 25.74
CA LEU A 191 16.57 -7.28 25.88
C LEU A 191 15.75 -7.27 27.16
N GLN A 192 15.62 -6.07 27.74
CA GLN A 192 14.61 -5.78 28.75
C GLN A 192 13.36 -5.23 28.07
N ILE A 193 12.22 -5.86 28.33
CA ILE A 193 10.93 -5.55 27.70
C ILE A 193 9.84 -5.36 28.75
N ARG A 194 8.86 -4.53 28.42
CA ARG A 194 7.54 -4.51 29.10
C ARG A 194 6.53 -5.25 28.27
N VAL A 195 5.76 -6.12 28.91
CA VAL A 195 4.68 -6.87 28.24
C VAL A 195 3.39 -6.05 28.37
N LYS A 196 2.90 -5.50 27.27
CA LYS A 196 1.63 -4.76 27.22
C LYS A 196 0.44 -5.70 27.14
N ILE A 197 0.56 -6.75 26.33
CA ILE A 197 -0.45 -7.79 26.16
C ILE A 197 0.26 -9.14 26.21
N SER A 198 -0.06 -9.94 27.23
CA SER A 198 0.39 -11.32 27.33
C SER A 198 -0.66 -12.28 26.79
N VAL A 199 -0.20 -13.44 26.35
CA VAL A 199 -1.08 -14.51 25.87
C VAL A 199 -1.26 -15.52 26.98
N ASN A 200 -2.41 -15.42 27.66
CA ASN A 200 -2.78 -16.29 28.77
C ASN A 200 -3.39 -17.63 28.30
N GLN A 201 -3.75 -17.73 27.02
CA GLN A 201 -4.25 -18.97 26.41
C GLN A 201 -3.90 -19.00 24.91
N GLY A 202 -3.35 -20.12 24.43
CA GLY A 202 -3.00 -20.33 23.01
C GLY A 202 -1.59 -19.87 22.64
N SER A 203 -1.30 -19.78 21.34
CA SER A 203 0.06 -19.55 20.82
C SER A 203 0.26 -18.20 20.13
N GLN A 204 -0.57 -17.21 20.46
CA GLN A 204 -0.47 -15.87 19.89
C GLN A 204 0.82 -15.16 20.37
N ALA A 205 1.19 -14.07 19.70
CA ALA A 205 2.35 -13.27 20.06
C ALA A 205 2.03 -12.30 21.21
N TRP A 206 3.01 -12.04 22.07
CA TRP A 206 2.94 -11.00 23.09
C TRP A 206 3.18 -9.62 22.46
N ALA A 207 2.41 -8.61 22.85
CA ALA A 207 2.74 -7.22 22.53
C ALA A 207 3.74 -6.70 23.56
N VAL A 208 4.95 -6.37 23.12
CA VAL A 208 6.06 -5.98 24.00
C VAL A 208 6.64 -4.63 23.61
N THR A 209 7.21 -3.92 24.57
CA THR A 209 7.98 -2.68 24.35
C THR A 209 9.39 -2.86 24.87
N ALA A 210 10.40 -2.75 24.00
CA ALA A 210 11.80 -2.79 24.40
C ALA A 210 12.20 -1.50 25.13
N LEU A 211 12.81 -1.62 26.31
CA LEU A 211 13.16 -0.44 27.13
C LEU A 211 14.29 0.38 26.54
N LYS A 212 15.21 -0.25 25.80
CA LYS A 212 16.41 0.41 25.26
C LYS A 212 16.08 1.54 24.26
N ASN A 213 15.07 1.33 23.41
CA ASN A 213 14.72 2.22 22.30
C ASN A 213 13.21 2.52 22.23
N ASN A 214 12.43 2.06 23.20
CA ASN A 214 10.98 2.24 23.28
C ASN A 214 10.19 1.70 22.08
N LEU A 215 10.77 0.78 21.28
CA LEU A 215 10.08 0.15 20.17
C LEU A 215 9.05 -0.86 20.67
N THR A 216 7.84 -0.81 20.12
CA THR A 216 6.76 -1.77 20.42
C THR A 216 6.60 -2.74 19.26
N PHE A 217 6.52 -4.03 19.54
CA PHE A 217 6.39 -5.08 18.53
C PHE A 217 5.72 -6.33 19.12
N TYR A 218 5.27 -7.23 18.24
CA TYR A 218 4.68 -8.51 18.62
C TYR A 218 5.71 -9.62 18.56
N ALA A 219 5.93 -10.33 19.68
CA ALA A 219 6.90 -11.41 19.77
C ALA A 219 6.26 -12.72 20.22
N LYS A 220 6.51 -13.82 19.48
CA LYS A 220 6.02 -15.14 19.87
C LYS A 220 6.96 -15.78 20.89
N VAL A 221 6.43 -16.28 22.01
CA VAL A 221 7.22 -17.09 22.96
C VAL A 221 7.44 -18.45 22.32
N GLN A 222 8.70 -18.77 22.02
CA GLN A 222 9.08 -20.02 21.35
C GLN A 222 9.31 -21.16 22.33
N ASN A 223 9.68 -20.85 23.58
CA ASN A 223 9.80 -21.84 24.64
C ASN A 223 8.41 -22.31 25.08
N GLU A 224 7.94 -23.41 24.50
CA GLU A 224 6.60 -23.97 24.74
C GLU A 224 6.41 -24.41 26.20
N GLU A 225 7.45 -24.98 26.84
CA GLU A 225 7.39 -25.41 28.23
C GLU A 225 7.19 -24.22 29.18
N TRP A 226 7.97 -23.15 28.97
CA TRP A 226 7.84 -21.92 29.74
C TRP A 226 6.46 -21.27 29.53
N LEU A 227 6.00 -21.19 28.28
CA LEU A 227 4.70 -20.62 27.95
C LEU A 227 3.57 -21.40 28.62
N LYS A 228 3.65 -22.73 28.60
CA LYS A 228 2.67 -23.59 29.25
C LYS A 228 2.60 -23.32 30.76
N ARG A 229 3.74 -23.29 31.45
CA ARG A 229 3.82 -22.94 32.88
C ARG A 229 3.24 -21.56 33.18
N TYR A 230 3.47 -20.60 32.29
CA TYR A 230 2.87 -19.26 32.42
C TYR A 230 1.34 -19.29 32.27
N GLN A 231 0.82 -20.02 31.29
CA GLN A 231 -0.62 -20.12 31.01
C GLN A 231 -1.37 -20.97 32.05
N GLU A 232 -0.70 -21.95 32.66
CA GLU A 232 -1.22 -22.77 33.76
C GLU A 232 -1.10 -22.09 35.14
N VAL A 233 -0.63 -20.83 35.18
CA VAL A 233 -0.52 -20.00 36.39
C VAL A 233 0.55 -20.49 37.38
N ASP A 234 1.48 -21.35 36.95
CA ASP A 234 2.69 -21.67 37.73
C ASP A 234 3.65 -20.47 37.82
N ILE A 235 3.51 -19.52 36.90
CA ILE A 235 4.22 -18.24 36.91
C ILE A 235 3.20 -17.14 37.12
N ALA A 236 3.42 -16.32 38.15
CA ALA A 236 2.52 -15.20 38.46
C ALA A 236 2.30 -14.30 37.22
N PRO A 237 1.07 -13.80 36.98
CA PRO A 237 0.77 -12.93 35.85
C PRO A 237 1.74 -11.76 35.75
N ILE A 238 2.18 -11.42 34.54
CA ILE A 238 3.09 -10.30 34.28
C ILE A 238 2.27 -9.02 34.18
N SER A 239 2.55 -8.06 35.05
CA SER A 239 1.90 -6.76 35.03
C SER A 239 2.51 -5.85 33.96
N ALA A 240 1.76 -4.86 33.48
CA ALA A 240 2.28 -3.87 32.54
C ALA A 240 3.47 -3.03 33.08
N LYS A 241 3.69 -3.03 34.41
CA LYS A 241 4.81 -2.36 35.07
C LYS A 241 6.00 -3.29 35.35
N ASP A 242 5.82 -4.60 35.22
CA ASP A 242 6.92 -5.56 35.38
C ASP A 242 7.91 -5.42 34.22
N VAL A 243 9.18 -5.70 34.50
CA VAL A 243 10.23 -5.74 33.48
C VAL A 243 10.66 -7.18 33.28
N VAL A 244 10.58 -7.65 32.05
CA VAL A 244 11.02 -9.00 31.67
C VAL A 244 12.37 -8.88 30.97
N THR A 245 13.35 -9.65 31.42
CA THR A 245 14.62 -9.81 30.72
C THR A 245 14.56 -11.10 29.92
N ALA A 246 14.76 -11.02 28.61
CA ALA A 246 14.58 -12.14 27.69
C ALA A 246 15.62 -12.16 26.57
N GLU A 247 15.93 -13.35 26.05
CA GLU A 247 16.65 -13.53 24.80
C GLU A 247 15.67 -13.46 23.64
N ILE A 248 15.85 -12.49 22.77
CA ILE A 248 14.97 -12.18 21.65
C ILE A 248 15.74 -12.21 20.34
N GLU A 249 15.04 -12.67 19.30
CA GLU A 249 15.47 -12.62 17.91
C GLU A 249 14.40 -11.92 17.07
N TYR A 250 14.78 -10.98 16.21
CA TYR A 250 13.85 -10.32 15.27
C TYR A 250 14.57 -9.72 14.07
N ASP A 251 13.79 -9.42 13.03
CA ASP A 251 14.23 -8.69 11.85
C ASP A 251 13.77 -7.24 11.93
N VAL A 252 14.70 -6.32 11.67
CA VAL A 252 14.47 -4.87 11.60
C VAL A 252 14.34 -4.48 10.15
N TYR A 253 13.21 -3.88 9.82
CA TYR A 253 12.94 -3.28 8.53
C TYR A 253 13.03 -1.78 8.71
N ASP A 254 14.08 -1.17 8.18
CA ASP A 254 14.12 0.29 8.04
C ASP A 254 13.21 0.65 6.86
N LEU A 255 12.02 1.15 7.19
CA LEU A 255 11.04 1.69 6.24
C LEU A 255 11.06 3.22 6.34
N PRO A 256 10.61 3.95 5.30
CA PRO A 256 10.49 5.41 5.35
C PRO A 256 9.52 5.90 6.42
N THR A 257 8.48 5.10 6.72
CA THR A 257 7.50 5.36 7.78
C THR A 257 8.06 5.13 9.19
N GLY A 258 9.32 4.71 9.29
CA GLY A 258 10.01 4.38 10.54
C GLY A 258 10.42 2.91 10.59
N THR A 259 11.03 2.53 11.70
CA THR A 259 11.52 1.17 11.91
C THR A 259 10.38 0.23 12.25
N GLU A 260 10.19 -0.83 11.45
CA GLU A 260 9.26 -1.93 11.73
C GLU A 260 10.03 -3.18 12.19
N ILE A 261 9.52 -3.88 13.20
CA ILE A 261 10.08 -5.14 13.68
C ILE A 261 9.17 -6.28 13.25
N LYS A 262 9.72 -7.29 12.57
CA LYS A 262 9.01 -8.52 12.18
C LYS A 262 9.72 -9.76 12.67
N ASN A 263 9.01 -10.90 12.55
CA ASN A 263 9.51 -12.23 12.90
C ASN A 263 10.03 -12.35 14.34
N ALA A 264 9.56 -11.49 15.25
CA ALA A 264 10.11 -11.43 16.59
C ALA A 264 9.73 -12.67 17.42
N LYS A 265 10.73 -13.23 18.09
CA LYS A 265 10.61 -14.44 18.92
C LYS A 265 11.29 -14.21 20.26
N ILE A 266 10.58 -14.53 21.34
CA ILE A 266 11.18 -14.69 22.66
C ILE A 266 11.66 -16.13 22.75
N THR A 267 12.98 -16.30 22.60
CA THR A 267 13.62 -17.62 22.64
C THR A 267 13.75 -18.13 24.07
N ASN A 268 13.99 -17.21 25.02
CA ASN A 268 14.10 -17.54 26.44
C ASN A 268 13.69 -16.37 27.34
N VAL A 269 13.05 -16.66 28.47
CA VAL A 269 12.74 -15.67 29.52
C VAL A 269 13.72 -15.90 30.66
N LEU A 270 14.60 -14.93 30.90
CA LEU A 270 15.70 -15.05 31.87
C LEU A 270 15.27 -14.62 33.28
N SER A 271 14.54 -13.50 33.40
CA SER A 271 14.07 -13.00 34.67
C SER A 271 12.85 -12.09 34.52
N ILE A 272 12.07 -11.94 35.61
CA ILE A 272 10.96 -11.00 35.69
C ILE A 272 11.13 -10.16 36.96
N GLU A 273 11.42 -8.89 36.79
CA GLU A 273 11.48 -7.89 37.86
C GLU A 273 10.07 -7.37 38.13
N ARG A 274 9.53 -7.74 39.29
CA ARG A 274 8.15 -7.41 39.67
C ARG A 274 8.04 -6.02 40.26
N TYR A 275 7.09 -5.22 39.78
CA TYR A 275 6.80 -3.94 40.39
C TYR A 275 6.11 -4.15 41.75
N LYS A 276 6.80 -3.81 42.84
CA LYS A 276 6.22 -3.76 44.18
C LYS A 276 5.64 -2.36 44.40
N GLY A 277 4.36 -2.18 44.09
CA GLY A 277 3.64 -1.00 44.53
C GLY A 277 3.57 -0.96 46.05
N THR A 278 3.73 0.21 46.66
CA THR A 278 3.36 0.44 48.05
C THR A 278 1.84 0.28 48.18
N GLN A 279 1.38 -0.87 48.66
CA GLN A 279 0.02 -0.99 49.21
C GLN A 279 0.03 -0.27 50.56
N SER A 280 -0.35 1.01 50.58
CA SER A 280 -0.82 1.63 51.82
C SER A 280 -2.17 1.01 52.14
N GLY A 281 -2.22 0.23 53.22
CA GLY A 281 -3.41 -0.47 53.70
C GLY A 281 -4.60 0.47 53.86
N LEU A 282 -5.71 0.09 53.25
CA LEU A 282 -6.99 0.80 53.29
C LEU A 282 -8.10 -0.17 53.75
N PHE A 283 -7.78 -1.03 54.73
CA PHE A 283 -8.77 -1.82 55.48
C PHE A 283 -8.24 -2.07 56.90
N ASP A 284 -8.17 -0.99 57.69
CA ASP A 284 -8.34 -1.07 59.14
C ASP A 284 -9.52 -0.15 59.47
N ASN A 285 -10.69 -0.77 59.68
CA ASN A 285 -11.82 -0.30 60.49
C ASN A 285 -12.76 -1.48 60.73
#